data_AF-A0A938IWG0-F1
#
_entry.id   AF-A0A938IWG0-F1
#
_cell.length_a   1.000
_cell.length_b   1.000
_cell.length_c   1.000
_cell.angle_alpha   90.00
_cell.angle_beta   90.00
_cell.angle_gamma   90.00
#
_symmetry.space_group_name_H-M   'P 1'
#
loop_
_entity.id
_entity.type
_entity.pdbx_description
1 polymer ?
#
loop_
_entity_poly.entity_id
_entity_poly.type
_entity_poly.pdbx_seq_one_letter_code
_entity_poly.pdbx_strand_id
1 'polypeptide(L)'
;MAEFRTPEEDRRHRRLRRLVLTGLALVVVLAAALGGFAYLWSRSGARPVDLDNARRRFLEERVASEGPDGPYTPPEGVYVYRGSGSESLSSPPKSQAEGPEMPGTVTHGTDGCYAFRLDYSTNHYRVWNLCADETGLRETGGSVFQKWDFVVSTIDTLAQTRCAPPAVVIAADMVPGDRWESRCEGDNSAISGTTVTDSVHRFVGWDRVRVGDDRLDAMHLRRRAAISGAQIGTESFDLWITGDGLIVKGRQRIVLDSDSPIGKVTYTQAGEFSLVRATPEGP
;
A
#
# COMPACT_ATOMS: atom_id res chain seq x y z
N MET A 1 65.30 13.98 43.22
CA MET A 1 65.69 14.54 41.91
C MET A 1 64.42 14.71 41.10
N ALA A 2 64.00 15.94 40.82
CA ALA A 2 62.86 16.23 39.96
C ALA A 2 63.38 16.37 38.52
N GLU A 3 62.95 15.47 37.65
CA GLU A 3 63.32 15.47 36.23
C GLU A 3 62.64 16.66 35.53
N PHE A 4 63.42 17.67 35.15
CA PHE A 4 62.93 18.82 34.39
C PHE A 4 62.61 18.38 32.96
N ARG A 5 61.32 18.19 32.64
CA ARG A 5 60.87 18.06 31.25
C ARG A 5 61.26 19.29 30.45
N THR A 6 61.79 19.06 29.26
CA THR A 6 62.18 20.16 28.38
C THR A 6 60.94 20.90 27.86
N PRO A 7 61.02 22.22 27.55
CA PRO A 7 59.91 22.99 26.99
C PRO A 7 59.32 22.39 25.70
N GLU A 8 60.13 21.59 24.99
CA GLU A 8 59.78 20.92 23.75
C GLU A 8 58.93 19.65 23.98
N GLU A 9 59.23 18.86 25.01
CA GLU A 9 58.39 17.74 25.46
C GLU A 9 57.02 18.22 25.95
N ASP A 10 56.99 19.36 26.65
CA ASP A 10 55.74 19.92 27.19
C ASP A 10 54.83 20.47 26.06
N ARG A 11 55.42 21.04 25.00
CA ARG A 11 54.69 21.42 23.77
C ARG A 11 54.20 20.21 23.00
N ARG A 12 55.00 19.14 22.88
CA ARG A 12 54.61 17.90 22.19
C ARG A 12 53.47 17.20 22.93
N HIS A 13 53.52 17.15 24.25
CA HIS A 13 52.46 16.57 25.08
C HIS A 13 51.14 17.36 25.01
N ARG A 14 51.20 18.70 24.98
CA ARG A 14 50.02 19.55 24.77
C ARG A 14 49.41 19.40 23.37
N ARG A 15 50.24 19.28 22.33
CA ARG A 15 49.77 19.01 20.95
C ARG A 15 49.13 17.62 20.83
N LEU A 16 49.75 16.58 21.39
CA LEU A 16 49.20 15.23 21.40
C LEU A 16 47.85 15.19 22.13
N ARG A 17 47.76 15.80 23.32
CA ARG A 17 46.53 15.89 24.10
C ARG A 17 45.41 16.62 23.35
N ARG A 18 45.73 17.73 22.65
CA ARG A 18 44.74 18.45 21.82
C ARG A 18 44.25 17.58 20.66
N LEU A 19 45.14 16.90 19.95
CA LEU A 19 44.76 16.00 18.86
C LEU A 19 43.88 14.83 19.34
N VAL A 20 44.22 14.23 20.48
CA VAL A 20 43.41 13.17 21.11
C VAL A 20 42.02 13.69 21.49
N LEU A 21 41.92 14.87 22.11
CA LEU A 21 40.64 15.46 22.50
C LEU A 21 39.78 15.84 21.28
N THR A 22 40.40 16.42 20.23
CA THR A 22 39.69 16.72 18.97
C THR A 22 39.22 15.44 18.28
N GLY A 23 40.07 14.40 18.23
CA GLY A 23 39.70 13.09 17.70
C GLY A 23 38.53 12.47 18.46
N LEU A 24 38.58 12.49 19.80
CA LEU A 24 37.49 12.01 20.65
C LEU A 24 36.20 12.80 20.42
N ALA A 25 36.27 14.14 20.34
CA ALA A 25 35.11 14.98 20.08
C ALA A 25 34.48 14.65 18.72
N LEU A 26 35.28 14.43 17.68
CA LEU A 26 34.80 14.07 16.35
C LEU A 26 34.13 12.68 16.34
N VAL A 27 34.69 11.72 17.07
CA VAL A 27 34.08 10.39 17.25
C VAL A 27 32.74 10.50 17.98
N VAL A 28 32.65 11.31 19.04
CA VAL A 28 31.39 11.51 19.77
C VAL A 28 30.32 12.17 18.88
N VAL A 29 30.71 13.17 18.09
CA VAL A 29 29.78 13.82 17.14
C VAL A 29 29.31 12.85 16.07
N LEU A 30 30.20 12.04 15.50
CA LEU A 30 29.84 11.01 14.52
C LEU A 30 28.92 9.94 15.13
N ALA A 31 29.23 9.48 16.34
CA ALA A 31 28.39 8.51 17.05
C ALA A 31 27.00 9.08 17.35
N ALA A 32 26.91 10.35 17.77
CA ALA A 32 25.63 11.03 18.00
C ALA A 32 24.84 11.23 16.69
N ALA A 33 25.50 11.59 15.59
CA ALA A 33 24.87 11.75 14.28
C ALA A 33 24.35 10.41 13.74
N LEU A 34 25.16 9.35 13.80
CA LEU A 34 24.78 8.01 13.38
C LEU A 34 23.65 7.45 14.27
N GLY A 35 23.75 7.64 15.59
CA GLY A 35 22.71 7.25 16.54
C GLY A 35 21.40 8.01 16.32
N GLY A 36 21.48 9.31 16.07
CA GLY A 36 20.34 10.15 15.74
C GLY A 36 19.68 9.75 14.41
N PHE A 37 20.48 9.50 13.37
CA PHE A 37 19.99 9.03 12.08
C PHE A 37 19.31 7.66 12.20
N ALA A 38 19.94 6.69 12.88
CA ALA A 38 19.35 5.37 13.10
C ALA A 38 18.04 5.45 13.89
N TYR A 39 18.00 6.30 14.92
CA TYR A 39 16.79 6.55 15.69
C TYR A 39 15.66 7.12 14.82
N LEU A 40 15.94 8.16 14.03
CA LEU A 40 14.95 8.77 13.13
C LEU A 40 14.50 7.79 12.04
N TRP A 41 15.42 7.01 11.46
CA TRP A 41 15.10 6.00 10.45
C TRP A 41 14.16 4.92 10.97
N SER A 42 14.33 4.52 12.23
CA SER A 42 13.45 3.55 12.89
C SER A 42 12.06 4.12 13.22
N ARG A 43 11.94 5.45 13.31
CA ARG A 43 10.70 6.17 13.63
C ARG A 43 9.98 6.70 12.39
N SER A 44 10.70 6.87 11.28
CA SER A 44 10.13 7.27 10.00
C SER A 44 9.51 6.05 9.33
N GLY A 45 8.18 6.00 9.29
CA GLY A 45 7.50 4.83 8.75
C GLY A 45 5.99 5.00 8.72
N ALA A 46 5.38 4.09 7.97
CA ALA A 46 3.95 3.89 7.93
C ALA A 46 3.37 3.73 9.34
N ARG A 47 2.17 4.30 9.54
CA ARG A 47 1.35 4.10 10.74
C ARG A 47 -0.01 3.58 10.30
N PRO A 48 -0.76 2.91 11.19
CA PRO A 48 -2.16 2.59 10.91
C PRO A 48 -2.94 3.87 10.62
N VAL A 49 -3.93 3.78 9.74
CA VAL A 49 -4.81 4.91 9.45
C VAL A 49 -5.93 4.92 10.48
N ASP A 50 -6.09 6.08 11.10
CA ASP A 50 -7.17 6.35 12.04
C ASP A 50 -8.52 6.44 11.31
N LEU A 51 -9.55 5.82 11.89
CA LEU A 51 -10.88 5.72 11.28
C LEU A 51 -11.56 7.10 11.13
N ASP A 52 -11.38 8.00 12.09
CA ASP A 52 -11.95 9.36 12.03
C ASP A 52 -11.29 10.17 10.91
N ASN A 53 -9.99 9.98 10.67
CA ASN A 53 -9.31 10.59 9.52
C ASN A 53 -9.88 10.08 8.19
N ALA A 54 -10.16 8.77 8.08
CA ALA A 54 -10.78 8.20 6.89
C ALA A 54 -12.21 8.74 6.68
N ARG A 55 -12.99 8.88 7.76
CA ARG A 55 -14.34 9.45 7.73
C ARG A 55 -14.33 10.93 7.35
N ARG A 56 -13.43 11.73 7.91
CA ARG A 56 -13.29 13.15 7.54
C ARG A 56 -12.97 13.29 6.06
N ARG A 57 -12.01 12.51 5.55
CA ARG A 57 -11.66 12.51 4.13
C ARG A 57 -12.85 12.09 3.26
N PHE A 58 -13.57 11.04 3.63
CA PHE A 58 -14.80 10.63 2.94
C PHE A 58 -15.82 11.76 2.88
N LEU A 59 -16.05 12.46 3.99
CA LEU A 59 -16.98 13.59 4.05
C LEU A 59 -16.54 14.80 3.20
N GLU A 60 -15.24 15.03 3.08
CA GLU A 60 -14.66 16.12 2.27
C GLU A 60 -14.68 15.80 0.76
N GLU A 61 -14.44 14.54 0.40
CA GLU A 61 -14.33 14.10 -0.99
C GLU A 61 -15.68 13.67 -1.59
N ARG A 62 -16.67 13.30 -0.76
CA ARG A 62 -17.96 12.85 -1.26
C ARG A 62 -18.68 13.98 -1.99
N VAL A 63 -19.17 13.66 -3.18
CA VAL A 63 -20.20 14.45 -3.85
C VAL A 63 -21.51 13.78 -3.51
N ALA A 64 -22.47 14.54 -2.96
CA ALA A 64 -23.79 14.00 -2.68
C ALA A 64 -24.40 13.44 -3.97
N SER A 65 -24.53 12.12 -4.00
CA SER A 65 -25.14 11.36 -5.09
C SER A 65 -26.22 10.48 -4.46
N GLU A 66 -27.40 10.42 -5.08
CA GLU A 66 -28.32 9.31 -4.83
C GLU A 66 -27.69 8.08 -5.48
N GLY A 67 -26.81 7.43 -4.73
CA GLY A 67 -26.15 6.21 -5.18
C GLY A 67 -27.19 5.14 -5.51
N PRO A 68 -27.05 4.41 -6.62
CA PRO A 68 -28.05 3.43 -6.99
C PRO A 68 -28.07 2.28 -5.99
N ASP A 69 -29.24 2.04 -5.39
CA ASP A 69 -29.57 0.74 -4.80
C ASP A 69 -29.66 -0.27 -5.97
N GLY A 70 -28.67 -1.16 -6.09
CA GLY A 70 -28.59 -2.10 -7.19
C GLY A 70 -27.67 -3.29 -6.87
N PRO A 71 -27.78 -4.39 -7.63
CA PRO A 71 -26.88 -5.53 -7.47
C PRO A 71 -25.43 -5.08 -7.66
N TYR A 72 -24.52 -5.66 -6.88
CA TYR A 72 -23.08 -5.36 -6.90
C TYR A 72 -22.66 -3.93 -6.50
N THR A 73 -23.56 -3.14 -5.92
CA THR A 73 -23.26 -1.82 -5.35
C THR A 73 -23.38 -1.86 -3.82
N PRO A 74 -22.26 -1.86 -3.08
CA PRO A 74 -22.33 -1.91 -1.62
C PRO A 74 -22.69 -0.53 -1.06
N PRO A 75 -23.26 -0.45 0.16
CA PRO A 75 -23.58 0.83 0.77
C PRO A 75 -22.37 1.77 0.84
N GLU A 76 -22.59 3.06 0.58
CA GLU A 76 -21.54 4.07 0.67
C GLU A 76 -21.10 4.28 2.13
N GLY A 77 -19.82 4.59 2.35
CA GLY A 77 -19.30 5.00 3.65
C GLY A 77 -17.95 4.39 4.01
N VAL A 78 -17.57 4.53 5.28
CA VAL A 78 -16.29 4.05 5.79
C VAL A 78 -16.46 2.76 6.57
N TYR A 79 -15.81 1.70 6.11
CA TYR A 79 -15.84 0.37 6.67
C TYR A 79 -14.60 0.11 7.53
N VAL A 80 -14.82 -0.60 8.64
CA VAL A 80 -13.73 -1.00 9.52
C VAL A 80 -13.11 -2.29 9.00
N TYR A 81 -11.90 -2.23 8.48
CA TYR A 81 -11.09 -3.42 8.25
C TYR A 81 -9.91 -3.47 9.19
N ARG A 82 -9.42 -4.70 9.37
CA ARG A 82 -8.13 -4.97 9.97
C ARG A 82 -7.29 -5.80 9.02
N GLY A 83 -5.98 -5.73 9.17
CA GLY A 83 -5.09 -6.55 8.39
C GLY A 83 -3.70 -6.65 8.98
N SER A 84 -2.83 -7.33 8.26
CA SER A 84 -1.41 -7.36 8.56
C SER A 84 -0.64 -7.58 7.27
N GLY A 85 0.53 -6.98 7.20
CA GLY A 85 1.37 -7.09 6.02
C GLY A 85 2.61 -6.23 6.15
N SER A 86 3.41 -6.29 5.11
CA SER A 86 4.56 -5.42 4.97
C SER A 86 4.86 -5.21 3.50
N GLU A 87 5.37 -4.03 3.22
CA GLU A 87 6.05 -3.73 1.97
C GLU A 87 7.53 -3.43 2.22
N SER A 88 8.36 -3.63 1.19
CA SER A 88 9.80 -3.38 1.27
C SER A 88 10.39 -2.99 -0.07
N LEU A 89 11.43 -2.15 -0.02
CA LEU A 89 12.33 -1.83 -1.12
C LEU A 89 13.69 -2.48 -0.89
N SER A 90 14.34 -2.96 -1.95
CA SER A 90 15.70 -3.49 -1.89
C SER A 90 16.78 -2.40 -1.81
N SER A 91 16.54 -1.22 -2.38
CA SER A 91 17.51 -0.11 -2.41
C SER A 91 16.84 1.28 -2.46
N PRO A 92 17.18 2.20 -1.54
CA PRO A 92 17.81 1.89 -0.26
C PRO A 92 16.89 0.98 0.57
N PRO A 93 17.45 0.00 1.30
CA PRO A 93 16.65 -1.02 1.96
C PRO A 93 15.78 -0.41 3.04
N LYS A 94 14.46 -0.48 2.85
CA LYS A 94 13.47 -0.02 3.82
C LYS A 94 12.25 -0.92 3.75
N SER A 95 11.65 -1.18 4.90
CA SER A 95 10.38 -1.87 5.02
C SER A 95 9.44 -1.08 5.89
N GLN A 96 8.14 -1.19 5.61
CA GLN A 96 7.10 -0.57 6.40
C GLN A 96 5.94 -1.55 6.58
N ALA A 97 5.36 -1.54 7.78
CA ALA A 97 4.26 -2.41 8.15
C ALA A 97 2.93 -1.86 7.64
N GLU A 98 1.99 -2.77 7.38
CA GLU A 98 0.62 -2.48 7.01
C GLU A 98 -0.32 -2.95 8.14
N GLY A 99 -1.36 -2.16 8.44
CA GLY A 99 -2.29 -2.42 9.54
C GLY A 99 -1.72 -2.06 10.93
N PRO A 100 -2.37 -2.49 12.03
CA PRO A 100 -3.52 -3.39 12.05
C PRO A 100 -4.84 -2.75 11.62
N GLU A 101 -5.04 -1.45 11.81
CA GLU A 101 -6.20 -0.73 11.29
C GLU A 101 -6.02 -0.37 9.81
N MET A 102 -6.99 -0.75 8.97
CA MET A 102 -6.98 -0.50 7.53
C MET A 102 -8.34 -0.01 7.02
N PRO A 103 -8.79 1.21 7.33
CA PRO A 103 -10.10 1.70 6.89
C PRO A 103 -10.33 1.49 5.38
N GLY A 104 -11.52 0.99 5.04
CA GLY A 104 -11.99 0.88 3.67
C GLY A 104 -13.05 1.94 3.42
N THR A 105 -13.08 2.54 2.24
CA THR A 105 -14.08 3.55 1.88
C THR A 105 -14.73 3.16 0.57
N VAL A 106 -16.06 3.09 0.58
CA VAL A 106 -16.87 3.02 -0.65
C VAL A 106 -17.37 4.43 -0.92
N THR A 107 -17.08 4.95 -2.12
CA THR A 107 -17.59 6.23 -2.61
C THR A 107 -18.34 5.98 -3.91
N HIS A 108 -19.61 6.37 -3.98
CA HIS A 108 -20.42 6.18 -5.18
C HIS A 108 -20.10 7.25 -6.23
N GLY A 109 -20.05 6.82 -7.48
CA GLY A 109 -19.89 7.66 -8.66
C GLY A 109 -21.18 7.74 -9.47
N THR A 110 -21.05 8.05 -10.76
CA THR A 110 -22.16 8.00 -11.72
C THR A 110 -22.29 6.63 -12.36
N ASP A 111 -23.42 6.36 -13.01
CA ASP A 111 -23.61 5.21 -13.92
C ASP A 111 -23.36 3.84 -13.28
N GLY A 112 -23.72 3.66 -12.00
CA GLY A 112 -23.53 2.39 -11.29
C GLY A 112 -22.07 2.10 -10.89
N CYS A 113 -21.18 3.10 -11.02
CA CYS A 113 -19.80 2.96 -10.61
C CYS A 113 -19.57 3.42 -9.16
N TYR A 114 -18.59 2.82 -8.50
CA TYR A 114 -18.08 3.25 -7.21
C TYR A 114 -16.57 3.01 -7.12
N ALA A 115 -15.91 3.79 -6.26
CA ALA A 115 -14.54 3.56 -5.86
C ALA A 115 -14.52 2.80 -4.54
N PHE A 116 -13.79 1.70 -4.48
CA PHE A 116 -13.41 1.07 -3.23
C PHE A 116 -11.95 1.43 -2.92
N ARG A 117 -11.73 2.19 -1.86
CA ARG A 117 -10.41 2.55 -1.35
C ARG A 117 -10.09 1.71 -0.12
N LEU A 118 -8.88 1.17 -0.03
CA LEU A 118 -8.35 0.55 1.18
C LEU A 118 -7.06 1.25 1.58
N ASP A 119 -7.01 1.80 2.79
CA ASP A 119 -5.82 2.40 3.37
C ASP A 119 -5.03 1.33 4.16
N TYR A 120 -3.96 0.78 3.58
CA TYR A 120 -3.07 -0.17 4.26
C TYR A 120 -2.28 0.49 5.40
N SER A 121 -1.93 1.76 5.21
CA SER A 121 -1.26 2.62 6.19
C SER A 121 -1.33 4.10 5.79
N THR A 122 -0.84 5.00 6.63
CA THR A 122 -0.71 6.44 6.29
C THR A 122 0.17 6.70 5.06
N ASN A 123 0.97 5.72 4.66
CA ASN A 123 1.89 5.82 3.53
C ASN A 123 1.43 5.01 2.33
N HIS A 124 0.34 4.24 2.42
CA HIS A 124 -0.06 3.33 1.36
C HIS A 124 -1.57 3.14 1.32
N TYR A 125 -2.18 3.45 0.18
CA TYR A 125 -3.54 3.07 -0.12
C TYR A 125 -3.68 2.53 -1.54
N ARG A 126 -4.73 1.74 -1.76
CA ARG A 126 -5.16 1.29 -3.09
C ARG A 126 -6.62 1.66 -3.31
N VAL A 127 -6.95 2.04 -4.54
CA VAL A 127 -8.31 2.29 -5.01
C VAL A 127 -8.60 1.37 -6.19
N TRP A 128 -9.75 0.70 -6.15
CA TRP A 128 -10.35 0.01 -7.28
C TRP A 128 -11.54 0.83 -7.76
N ASN A 129 -11.61 1.11 -9.06
CA ASN A 129 -12.77 1.73 -9.69
C ASN A 129 -13.61 0.63 -10.31
N LEU A 130 -14.81 0.45 -9.76
CA LEU A 130 -15.70 -0.66 -10.07
C LEU A 130 -17.00 -0.12 -10.66
N CYS A 131 -17.56 -0.80 -11.64
CA CYS A 131 -18.85 -0.46 -12.25
C CYS A 131 -19.74 -1.70 -12.26
N ALA A 132 -20.91 -1.55 -11.65
CA ALA A 132 -21.94 -2.57 -11.57
C ALA A 132 -22.96 -2.38 -12.69
N ASP A 133 -23.39 -3.48 -13.30
CA ASP A 133 -24.54 -3.53 -14.18
C ASP A 133 -25.28 -4.86 -14.02
N GLU A 134 -26.33 -5.09 -14.81
CA GLU A 134 -27.15 -6.30 -14.74
C GLU A 134 -26.37 -7.59 -15.00
N THR A 135 -25.20 -7.50 -15.64
CA THR A 135 -24.37 -8.66 -16.01
C THR A 135 -23.27 -8.95 -15.01
N GLY A 136 -22.98 -8.05 -14.06
CA GLY A 136 -21.97 -8.27 -13.06
C GLY A 136 -21.23 -7.00 -12.59
N LEU A 137 -20.00 -7.19 -12.13
CA LEU A 137 -19.10 -6.15 -11.64
C LEU A 137 -17.84 -6.09 -12.49
N ARG A 138 -17.44 -4.91 -12.96
CA ARG A 138 -16.25 -4.71 -13.78
C ARG A 138 -15.31 -3.68 -13.16
N GLU A 139 -14.01 -3.93 -13.20
CA GLU A 139 -12.95 -2.99 -12.85
C GLU A 139 -12.57 -2.16 -14.07
N THR A 140 -12.77 -0.85 -14.00
CA THR A 140 -12.37 0.09 -15.07
C THR A 140 -10.94 0.59 -14.89
N GLY A 141 -10.37 0.41 -13.70
CA GLY A 141 -9.04 0.86 -13.35
C GLY A 141 -8.90 1.08 -11.85
N GLY A 142 -7.97 1.95 -11.47
CA GLY A 142 -7.71 2.23 -10.06
C GLY A 142 -6.52 3.15 -9.84
N SER A 143 -6.11 3.26 -8.59
CA SER A 143 -4.86 3.93 -8.24
C SER A 143 -4.19 3.29 -7.04
N VAL A 144 -2.87 3.43 -6.96
CA VAL A 144 -2.08 3.01 -5.80
C VAL A 144 -1.17 4.17 -5.43
N PHE A 145 -1.25 4.61 -4.18
CA PHE A 145 -0.32 5.60 -3.65
C PHE A 145 0.61 4.94 -2.67
N GLN A 146 1.89 5.29 -2.74
CA GLN A 146 2.93 4.82 -1.83
C GLN A 146 3.87 5.95 -1.46
N LYS A 147 4.27 5.97 -0.20
CA LYS A 147 5.22 6.94 0.37
C LYS A 147 6.33 6.24 1.11
N TRP A 148 7.56 6.64 0.84
CA TRP A 148 8.77 6.16 1.50
C TRP A 148 9.54 7.32 2.11
N ASP A 149 9.65 7.34 3.44
CA ASP A 149 10.40 8.36 4.18
C ASP A 149 11.80 7.86 4.54
N PHE A 150 12.84 8.45 3.95
CA PHE A 150 14.24 8.09 4.16
C PHE A 150 14.97 9.05 5.12
N VAL A 151 14.24 9.76 5.98
CA VAL A 151 14.70 10.78 6.95
C VAL A 151 15.22 12.06 6.30
N VAL A 152 16.09 11.94 5.30
CA VAL A 152 16.67 13.07 4.56
C VAL A 152 15.95 13.38 3.25
N SER A 153 15.05 12.48 2.83
CA SER A 153 14.22 12.63 1.63
C SER A 153 12.92 11.85 1.79
N THR A 154 11.94 12.16 0.96
CA THR A 154 10.68 11.43 0.84
C THR A 154 10.43 11.14 -0.63
N ILE A 155 10.00 9.92 -0.93
CA ILE A 155 9.57 9.53 -2.28
C ILE A 155 8.10 9.15 -2.19
N ASP A 156 7.27 9.94 -2.86
CA ASP A 156 5.85 9.68 -3.01
C ASP A 156 5.59 9.23 -4.45
N THR A 157 4.74 8.24 -4.61
CA THR A 157 4.42 7.63 -5.89
C THR A 157 2.93 7.41 -5.98
N LEU A 158 2.32 7.93 -7.05
CA LEU A 158 0.95 7.63 -7.43
C LEU A 158 1.00 6.87 -8.76
N ALA A 159 0.53 5.63 -8.73
CA ALA A 159 0.26 4.86 -9.92
C ALA A 159 -1.22 4.95 -10.25
N GLN A 160 -1.55 5.16 -11.52
CA GLN A 160 -2.92 5.13 -12.03
C GLN A 160 -3.03 4.02 -13.06
N THR A 161 -4.10 3.24 -13.01
CA THR A 161 -4.34 2.13 -13.95
C THR A 161 -5.69 2.29 -14.63
N ARG A 162 -5.77 1.81 -15.86
CA ARG A 162 -6.99 1.74 -16.68
C ARG A 162 -7.07 0.37 -17.33
N CYS A 163 -8.26 -0.22 -17.30
CA CYS A 163 -8.54 -1.49 -17.95
C CYS A 163 -9.43 -1.20 -19.17
N ALA A 164 -8.92 -1.52 -20.36
CA ALA A 164 -9.62 -1.33 -21.62
C ALA A 164 -9.52 -2.61 -22.46
N PRO A 165 -10.61 -3.39 -22.61
CA PRO A 165 -11.93 -3.18 -22.00
C PRO A 165 -11.91 -3.32 -20.46
N PRO A 166 -12.96 -2.84 -19.74
CA PRO A 166 -13.08 -3.06 -18.30
C PRO A 166 -12.95 -4.54 -17.93
N ALA A 167 -12.15 -4.82 -16.91
CA ALA A 167 -11.86 -6.18 -16.48
C ALA A 167 -13.07 -6.76 -15.74
N VAL A 168 -13.52 -7.95 -16.12
CA VAL A 168 -14.57 -8.64 -15.35
C VAL A 168 -14.03 -8.96 -13.96
N VAL A 169 -14.78 -8.58 -12.92
CA VAL A 169 -14.53 -8.98 -11.53
C VAL A 169 -15.55 -10.04 -11.16
N ILE A 170 -16.83 -9.75 -11.42
CA ILE A 170 -17.95 -10.65 -11.21
C ILE A 170 -18.74 -10.78 -12.50
N ALA A 171 -19.10 -11.99 -12.89
CA ALA A 171 -20.11 -12.28 -13.91
C ALA A 171 -21.30 -12.98 -13.23
N ALA A 172 -22.53 -12.59 -13.57
CA ALA A 172 -23.75 -13.07 -12.91
C ALA A 172 -23.95 -14.60 -12.98
N ASP A 173 -23.40 -15.25 -14.01
CA ASP A 173 -23.53 -16.67 -14.30
C ASP A 173 -22.25 -17.47 -14.01
N MET A 174 -21.27 -16.90 -13.29
CA MET A 174 -20.01 -17.58 -13.01
C MET A 174 -20.21 -18.89 -12.22
N VAL A 175 -19.42 -19.91 -12.57
CA VAL A 175 -19.38 -21.19 -11.85
C VAL A 175 -17.97 -21.50 -11.35
N PRO A 176 -17.82 -22.21 -10.21
CA PRO A 176 -16.51 -22.53 -9.65
C PRO A 176 -15.61 -23.24 -10.68
N GLY A 177 -14.43 -22.68 -10.92
CA GLY A 177 -13.48 -23.16 -11.92
C GLY A 177 -13.34 -22.27 -13.14
N ASP A 178 -14.31 -21.37 -13.40
CA ASP A 178 -14.26 -20.41 -14.50
C ASP A 178 -13.00 -19.55 -14.46
N ARG A 179 -12.50 -19.21 -15.65
CA ARG A 179 -11.30 -18.40 -15.85
C ARG A 179 -11.52 -17.41 -16.97
N TRP A 180 -10.94 -16.24 -16.80
CA TRP A 180 -10.94 -15.20 -17.82
C TRP A 180 -9.66 -14.37 -17.68
N GLU A 181 -9.37 -13.62 -18.73
CA GLU A 181 -8.19 -12.77 -18.80
C GLU A 181 -8.61 -11.31 -18.74
N SER A 182 -7.71 -10.46 -18.24
CA SER A 182 -7.85 -9.03 -18.36
C SER A 182 -6.51 -8.38 -18.60
N ARG A 183 -6.54 -7.18 -19.19
CA ARG A 183 -5.36 -6.36 -19.41
C ARG A 183 -5.64 -4.95 -18.93
N CYS A 184 -4.73 -4.42 -18.14
CA CYS A 184 -4.77 -3.05 -17.69
C CYS A 184 -3.42 -2.38 -17.93
N GLU A 185 -3.44 -1.10 -18.24
CA GLU A 185 -2.26 -0.28 -18.48
C GLU A 185 -2.25 0.86 -17.46
N GLY A 186 -1.08 1.24 -17.00
CA GLY A 186 -0.93 2.28 -16.02
C GLY A 186 0.33 3.11 -16.17
N ASP A 187 0.27 4.30 -15.60
CA ASP A 187 1.36 5.25 -15.48
C ASP A 187 1.70 5.47 -14.00
N ASN A 188 2.87 6.03 -13.76
CA ASN A 188 3.43 6.20 -12.42
C ASN A 188 4.11 7.57 -12.31
N SER A 189 3.81 8.32 -11.24
CA SER A 189 4.36 9.67 -11.06
C SER A 189 5.86 9.73 -10.84
N ALA A 190 6.49 8.61 -10.43
CA ALA A 190 7.91 8.51 -10.11
C ALA A 190 8.72 7.72 -11.17
N ILE A 191 8.06 6.92 -12.00
CA ILE A 191 8.69 6.07 -13.01
C ILE A 191 8.09 6.40 -14.37
N SER A 192 8.92 6.83 -15.32
CA SER A 192 8.47 7.12 -16.68
C SER A 192 8.19 5.85 -17.47
N GLY A 193 7.15 5.91 -18.30
CA GLY A 193 6.73 4.82 -19.20
C GLY A 193 5.47 4.10 -18.71
N THR A 194 4.92 3.26 -19.58
CA THR A 194 3.70 2.50 -19.31
C THR A 194 4.03 1.18 -18.65
N THR A 195 3.30 0.86 -17.59
CA THR A 195 3.27 -0.49 -16.99
C THR A 195 2.04 -1.22 -17.49
N VAL A 196 2.22 -2.45 -17.96
CA VAL A 196 1.16 -3.33 -18.45
C VAL A 196 0.97 -4.47 -17.47
N THR A 197 -0.27 -4.74 -17.09
CA THR A 197 -0.67 -5.84 -16.20
C THR A 197 -1.59 -6.78 -16.95
N ASP A 198 -1.07 -7.94 -17.35
CA ASP A 198 -1.84 -9.03 -17.95
C ASP A 198 -2.22 -10.03 -16.86
N SER A 199 -3.52 -10.22 -16.64
CA SER A 199 -4.07 -10.98 -15.52
C SER A 199 -4.86 -12.20 -15.98
N VAL A 200 -4.71 -13.30 -15.25
CA VAL A 200 -5.60 -14.47 -15.28
C VAL A 200 -6.40 -14.51 -13.99
N HIS A 201 -7.71 -14.49 -14.13
CA HIS A 201 -8.67 -14.58 -13.04
C HIS A 201 -9.25 -15.98 -12.96
N ARG A 202 -9.72 -16.34 -11.77
CA ARG A 202 -10.41 -17.58 -11.51
C ARG A 202 -11.46 -17.40 -10.43
N PHE A 203 -12.69 -17.84 -10.71
CA PHE A 203 -13.67 -18.06 -9.65
C PHE A 203 -13.36 -19.37 -8.94
N VAL A 204 -12.97 -19.29 -7.67
CA VAL A 204 -12.60 -20.46 -6.86
C VAL A 204 -13.84 -21.16 -6.33
N GLY A 205 -14.82 -20.37 -5.87
CA GLY A 205 -16.09 -20.85 -5.34
C GLY A 205 -16.66 -19.91 -4.30
N TRP A 206 -17.71 -20.36 -3.62
CA TRP A 206 -18.37 -19.63 -2.55
C TRP A 206 -17.75 -19.98 -1.20
N ASP A 207 -17.55 -18.96 -0.37
CA ASP A 207 -17.05 -19.09 0.98
C ASP A 207 -17.94 -18.31 1.95
N ARG A 208 -17.98 -18.79 3.21
CA ARG A 208 -18.64 -18.09 4.30
C ARG A 208 -17.61 -17.38 5.17
N VAL A 209 -17.50 -16.06 5.00
CA VAL A 209 -16.50 -15.21 5.65
C VAL A 209 -17.05 -14.68 6.97
N ARG A 210 -16.28 -14.80 8.06
CA ARG A 210 -16.64 -14.22 9.36
C ARG A 210 -16.34 -12.72 9.36
N VAL A 211 -17.33 -11.92 9.72
CA VAL A 211 -17.24 -10.46 9.88
C VAL A 211 -17.82 -10.11 11.24
N GLY A 212 -16.97 -9.81 12.22
CA GLY A 212 -17.39 -9.66 13.62
C GLY A 212 -18.02 -10.95 14.14
N ASP A 213 -19.28 -10.86 14.57
CA ASP A 213 -20.09 -12.01 15.00
C ASP A 213 -20.94 -12.61 13.88
N ASP A 214 -21.01 -11.93 12.73
CA ASP A 214 -21.78 -12.35 11.57
C ASP A 214 -20.94 -13.23 10.62
N ARG A 215 -21.66 -13.86 9.70
CA ARG A 215 -21.11 -14.64 8.59
C ARG A 215 -21.75 -14.21 7.29
N LEU A 216 -20.92 -13.76 6.35
CA LEU A 216 -21.36 -13.31 5.04
C LEU A 216 -20.98 -14.36 3.99
N ASP A 217 -21.90 -14.64 3.08
CA ASP A 217 -21.61 -15.45 1.90
C ASP A 217 -20.89 -14.57 0.88
N ALA A 218 -19.72 -15.01 0.41
CA ALA A 218 -18.86 -14.26 -0.48
C ALA A 218 -18.27 -15.17 -1.57
N MET A 219 -18.05 -14.61 -2.75
CA MET A 219 -17.34 -15.26 -3.84
C MET A 219 -15.84 -15.12 -3.64
N HIS A 220 -15.13 -16.24 -3.64
CA HIS A 220 -13.68 -16.27 -3.64
C HIS A 220 -13.14 -16.19 -5.06
N LEU A 221 -12.52 -15.08 -5.38
CA LEU A 221 -11.88 -14.79 -6.66
C LEU A 221 -10.36 -14.81 -6.48
N ARG A 222 -9.66 -15.42 -7.42
CA ARG A 222 -8.20 -15.40 -7.48
C ARG A 222 -7.74 -14.73 -8.76
N ARG A 223 -6.85 -13.75 -8.64
CA ARG A 223 -6.15 -13.08 -9.73
C ARG A 223 -4.66 -13.37 -9.65
N ARG A 224 -4.04 -13.68 -10.78
CA ARG A 224 -2.58 -13.71 -10.94
C ARG A 224 -2.23 -12.87 -12.15
N ALA A 225 -1.23 -12.02 -12.02
CA ALA A 225 -0.82 -11.14 -13.10
C ALA A 225 0.69 -11.21 -13.35
N ALA A 226 1.04 -11.09 -14.62
CA ALA A 226 2.38 -10.75 -15.08
C ALA A 226 2.42 -9.25 -15.39
N ILE A 227 3.45 -8.57 -14.90
CA ILE A 227 3.62 -7.13 -15.05
C ILE A 227 4.85 -6.87 -15.92
N SER A 228 4.71 -5.96 -16.89
CA SER A 228 5.76 -5.64 -17.88
C SER A 228 5.76 -4.15 -18.26
N GLY A 229 6.77 -3.71 -19.01
CA GLY A 229 6.94 -2.31 -19.41
C GLY A 229 7.87 -1.56 -18.45
N ALA A 230 7.42 -0.39 -17.95
CA ALA A 230 8.19 0.46 -17.04
C ALA A 230 8.49 -0.21 -15.69
N GLN A 231 7.67 -1.16 -15.28
CA GLN A 231 7.92 -2.06 -14.17
C GLN A 231 7.75 -3.50 -14.63
N ILE A 232 8.48 -4.44 -14.03
CA ILE A 232 8.46 -5.85 -14.41
C ILE A 232 8.24 -6.68 -13.15
N GLY A 233 7.33 -7.66 -13.19
CA GLY A 233 7.15 -8.52 -12.03
C GLY A 233 5.87 -9.33 -12.04
N THR A 234 5.40 -9.64 -10.85
CA THR A 234 4.20 -10.46 -10.66
C THR A 234 3.35 -9.96 -9.52
N GLU A 235 2.05 -10.18 -9.65
CA GLU A 235 1.07 -9.90 -8.63
C GLU A 235 0.16 -11.13 -8.46
N SER A 236 -0.24 -11.43 -7.22
CA SER A 236 -1.29 -12.39 -6.92
C SER A 236 -2.23 -11.85 -5.87
N PHE A 237 -3.53 -11.92 -6.13
CA PHE A 237 -4.60 -11.52 -5.23
C PHE A 237 -5.60 -12.65 -5.06
N ASP A 238 -6.03 -12.86 -3.83
CA ASP A 238 -7.25 -13.59 -3.50
C ASP A 238 -8.19 -12.59 -2.84
N LEU A 239 -9.40 -12.43 -3.38
CA LEU A 239 -10.44 -11.53 -2.87
C LEU A 239 -11.70 -12.33 -2.55
N TRP A 240 -12.39 -11.93 -1.49
CA TRP A 240 -13.72 -12.42 -1.15
C TRP A 240 -14.69 -11.26 -1.29
N ILE A 241 -15.67 -11.39 -2.18
CA ILE A 241 -16.61 -10.32 -2.52
C ILE A 241 -18.05 -10.80 -2.30
N THR A 242 -18.84 -10.05 -1.55
CA THR A 242 -20.27 -10.36 -1.30
C THR A 242 -21.12 -10.09 -2.55
N GLY A 243 -22.38 -10.55 -2.55
CA GLY A 243 -23.29 -10.37 -3.69
C GLY A 243 -23.64 -8.91 -4.01
N ASP A 244 -23.47 -8.01 -3.04
CA ASP A 244 -23.57 -6.56 -3.23
C ASP A 244 -22.24 -5.92 -3.66
N GLY A 245 -21.18 -6.69 -3.95
CA GLY A 245 -19.91 -6.16 -4.45
C GLY A 245 -18.92 -5.70 -3.38
N LEU A 246 -19.25 -5.77 -2.08
CA LEU A 246 -18.30 -5.41 -1.02
C LEU A 246 -17.15 -6.42 -0.92
N ILE A 247 -15.91 -5.93 -0.99
CA ILE A 247 -14.72 -6.77 -0.74
C ILE A 247 -14.60 -6.99 0.77
N VAL A 248 -14.89 -8.19 1.27
CA VAL A 248 -14.89 -8.47 2.72
C VAL A 248 -13.58 -9.05 3.25
N LYS A 249 -12.74 -9.57 2.36
CA LYS A 249 -11.41 -10.11 2.70
C LYS A 249 -10.50 -10.06 1.48
N GLY A 250 -9.21 -9.87 1.72
CA GLY A 250 -8.21 -9.97 0.67
C GLY A 250 -6.89 -10.52 1.19
N ARG A 251 -6.14 -11.16 0.29
CA ARG A 251 -4.75 -11.57 0.47
C ARG A 251 -3.97 -11.23 -0.77
N GLN A 252 -2.80 -10.64 -0.61
CA GLN A 252 -1.99 -10.16 -1.72
C GLN A 252 -0.52 -10.54 -1.58
N ARG A 253 0.13 -10.70 -2.72
CA ARG A 253 1.58 -10.73 -2.83
C ARG A 253 1.99 -10.06 -4.14
N ILE A 254 2.95 -9.14 -4.06
CA ILE A 254 3.46 -8.38 -5.18
C ILE A 254 4.98 -8.43 -5.13
N VAL A 255 5.61 -8.62 -6.29
CA VAL A 255 7.04 -8.43 -6.49
C VAL A 255 7.21 -7.65 -7.78
N LEU A 256 7.81 -6.47 -7.70
CA LEU A 256 8.01 -5.57 -8.83
C LEU A 256 9.45 -5.10 -8.86
N ASP A 257 10.00 -5.06 -10.06
CA ASP A 257 11.29 -4.53 -10.37
C ASP A 257 11.12 -3.25 -11.20
N SER A 258 11.85 -2.19 -10.83
CA SER A 258 11.88 -0.93 -11.57
C SER A 258 13.28 -0.36 -11.63
N ASP A 259 13.60 0.31 -12.73
CA ASP A 259 14.84 1.06 -12.85
C ASP A 259 14.75 2.39 -12.08
N SER A 260 15.85 2.78 -11.45
CA SER A 260 15.98 4.07 -10.75
C SER A 260 17.36 4.67 -11.00
N PRO A 261 17.57 5.99 -10.73
CA PRO A 261 18.88 6.62 -10.88
C PRO A 261 20.01 5.99 -10.05
N ILE A 262 19.66 5.27 -8.97
CA ILE A 262 20.62 4.58 -8.08
C ILE A 262 20.74 3.08 -8.36
N GLY A 263 20.18 2.62 -9.49
CA GLY A 263 20.15 1.22 -9.91
C GLY A 263 18.76 0.59 -9.81
N LYS A 264 18.69 -0.71 -10.05
CA LYS A 264 17.45 -1.47 -10.00
C LYS A 264 16.92 -1.56 -8.57
N VAL A 265 15.63 -1.27 -8.39
CA VAL A 265 14.93 -1.38 -7.11
C VAL A 265 13.87 -2.46 -7.23
N THR A 266 13.86 -3.36 -6.24
CA THR A 266 12.84 -4.41 -6.11
C THR A 266 11.90 -4.02 -4.98
N TYR A 267 10.65 -3.81 -5.34
CA TYR A 267 9.52 -3.70 -4.43
C TYR A 267 8.95 -5.09 -4.14
N THR A 268 8.65 -5.36 -2.87
CA THR A 268 7.92 -6.56 -2.46
C THR A 268 6.84 -6.18 -1.48
N GLN A 269 5.66 -6.77 -1.62
CA GLN A 269 4.55 -6.65 -0.69
C GLN A 269 3.94 -8.01 -0.42
N ALA A 270 3.54 -8.24 0.82
CA ALA A 270 2.67 -9.34 1.18
C ALA A 270 1.81 -8.92 2.36
N GLY A 271 0.52 -9.24 2.28
CA GLY A 271 -0.41 -8.90 3.34
C GLY A 271 -1.79 -9.51 3.14
N GLU A 272 -2.61 -9.31 4.15
CA GLU A 272 -4.02 -9.68 4.16
C GLU A 272 -4.85 -8.68 4.93
N PHE A 273 -6.13 -8.59 4.60
CA PHE A 273 -7.10 -7.76 5.29
C PHE A 273 -8.45 -8.48 5.38
N SER A 274 -9.26 -8.10 6.36
CA SER A 274 -10.59 -8.64 6.58
C SER A 274 -11.49 -7.59 7.21
N LEU A 275 -12.74 -7.56 6.74
CA LEU A 275 -13.77 -6.70 7.25
C LEU A 275 -14.12 -7.08 8.70
N VAL A 276 -14.25 -6.07 9.56
CA VAL A 276 -14.60 -6.25 10.97
C VAL A 276 -16.10 -6.06 11.18
N ARG A 277 -16.73 -5.14 10.42
CA ARG A 277 -18.16 -4.83 10.53
C ARG A 277 -18.77 -4.63 9.14
N ALA A 278 -19.90 -5.26 8.87
CA ALA A 278 -20.60 -5.19 7.58
C ALA A 278 -21.30 -3.84 7.33
N THR A 279 -21.67 -3.13 8.39
CA THR A 279 -22.29 -1.81 8.28
C THR A 279 -21.21 -0.74 8.24
N PRO A 280 -21.19 0.14 7.21
CA PRO A 280 -20.27 1.27 7.20
C PRO A 280 -20.65 2.29 8.27
N GLU A 281 -19.64 3.02 8.72
CA GLU A 281 -19.84 4.31 9.37
C GLU A 281 -20.22 5.30 8.28
N GLY A 282 -21.50 5.68 8.28
CA GLY A 282 -22.05 6.64 7.34
C GLY A 282 -21.51 8.06 7.57
N PRO A 283 -21.97 9.02 6.75
CA PRO A 283 -21.84 10.42 7.09
C PRO A 283 -22.36 10.73 8.49
#